data_AF-A0A940X2Z8-F1
#
_entry.id   AF-A0A940X2Z8-F1
#
_cell.length_a   1.000
_cell.length_b   1.000
_cell.length_c   1.000
_cell.angle_alpha   90.00
_cell.angle_beta   90.00
_cell.angle_gamma   90.00
#
_symmetry.space_group_name_H-M   'P 1'
#
loop_
_entity.id
_entity.type
_entity.pdbx_description
1 polymer ?
#
loop_
_entity_poly.entity_id
_entity_poly.type
_entity_poly.pdbx_seq_one_letter_code
_entity_poly.pdbx_strand_id
1 'polypeptide(L)'
;MHPRAFAILLLSALLALPGCKPRAPVELEGAATEPATAVRQLAKRVHDNDLAGFARDALPPADLARMETAWREGRTRWPLTELPLDNQLLPMLQALSAPGAEQKLRRGFDRQFANQNRDLRDAARSLGLFGAKYVQQQGDYSEDERRHYPQLIAALGAWAEDAPLGDPKRAHAAIPPLCAAARRTGLTSEAALNEAGMLGSLQRLGPFFAQVKTGIASYGLDIDRSLADLRTGLVEQKGDQATVRLHYPLADAEIDTVVHLQRRDGRWYLAGYLAEADKMAAMETSPEITPEATENPTPKP
;
A
#
# COMPACT_ATOMS: atom_id res chain seq x y z
N MET A 1 -47.32 -29.97 -41.77
CA MET A 1 -46.04 -29.30 -42.11
C MET A 1 -45.72 -28.29 -41.01
N HIS A 2 -45.32 -28.82 -39.84
CA HIS A 2 -43.99 -28.70 -39.22
C HIS A 2 -43.80 -27.45 -38.32
N PRO A 3 -44.30 -27.50 -37.07
CA PRO A 3 -43.88 -26.62 -35.98
C PRO A 3 -42.46 -26.93 -35.45
N ARG A 4 -41.61 -27.58 -36.25
CA ARG A 4 -40.25 -28.00 -35.87
C ARG A 4 -39.13 -27.15 -36.49
N ALA A 5 -39.46 -26.19 -37.37
CA ALA A 5 -38.47 -25.33 -38.01
C ALA A 5 -38.15 -24.04 -37.21
N PHE A 6 -39.09 -23.55 -36.38
CA PHE A 6 -38.88 -22.32 -35.60
C PHE A 6 -38.09 -22.57 -34.30
N ALA A 7 -38.12 -23.79 -33.76
CA ALA A 7 -37.37 -24.17 -32.56
C ALA A 7 -35.88 -24.42 -32.82
N ILE A 8 -35.50 -24.75 -34.07
CA ILE A 8 -34.09 -24.99 -34.44
C ILE A 8 -33.37 -23.67 -34.73
N LEU A 9 -34.07 -22.68 -35.28
CA LEU A 9 -33.47 -21.36 -35.58
C LEU A 9 -33.23 -20.50 -34.33
N LEU A 10 -33.99 -20.73 -33.24
CA LEU A 10 -33.76 -20.12 -31.93
C LEU A 10 -32.67 -20.85 -31.11
N LEU A 11 -32.40 -22.13 -31.38
CA LEU A 11 -31.33 -22.88 -30.72
C LEU A 11 -29.95 -22.63 -31.37
N SER A 12 -29.89 -22.30 -32.66
CA SER A 12 -28.63 -21.95 -33.35
C SER A 12 -28.14 -20.53 -33.06
N ALA A 13 -29.02 -19.63 -32.59
CA ALA A 13 -28.66 -18.26 -32.24
C ALA A 13 -28.03 -18.12 -30.84
N LEU A 14 -28.08 -19.17 -29.99
CA LEU A 14 -27.45 -19.15 -28.66
C LEU A 14 -26.01 -19.66 -28.64
N LEU A 15 -25.50 -20.25 -29.73
CA LEU A 15 -24.13 -20.81 -29.80
C LEU A 15 -23.09 -19.88 -30.43
N ALA A 16 -23.47 -18.65 -30.82
CA ALA A 16 -22.58 -17.69 -31.48
C ALA A 16 -22.50 -16.32 -30.78
N LEU A 17 -22.81 -16.25 -29.48
CA LEU A 17 -22.32 -15.16 -28.67
C LEU A 17 -20.87 -15.51 -28.31
N PRO A 18 -19.85 -14.82 -28.86
CA PRO A 18 -18.54 -14.85 -28.22
C PRO A 18 -18.81 -14.36 -26.79
N GLY A 19 -18.72 -15.26 -25.82
CA GLY A 19 -18.78 -14.87 -24.42
C GLY A 19 -17.83 -13.69 -24.27
N CYS A 20 -18.33 -12.57 -23.75
CA CYS A 20 -17.51 -11.48 -23.26
C CYS A 20 -16.64 -12.03 -22.12
N LYS A 21 -15.64 -12.83 -22.45
CA LYS A 21 -14.49 -13.03 -21.59
C LYS A 21 -13.84 -11.66 -21.55
N PRO A 22 -13.69 -11.06 -20.35
CA PRO A 22 -12.86 -9.87 -20.21
C PRO A 22 -11.55 -10.16 -20.95
N ARG A 23 -11.22 -9.31 -21.93
CA ARG A 23 -9.98 -9.47 -22.68
C ARG A 23 -8.86 -9.43 -21.65
N ALA A 24 -8.06 -10.50 -21.59
CA ALA A 24 -6.91 -10.53 -20.69
C ALA A 24 -6.09 -9.25 -20.94
N PRO A 25 -5.71 -8.51 -19.88
CA PRO A 25 -4.91 -7.30 -20.02
C PRO A 25 -3.67 -7.58 -20.87
N VAL A 26 -3.39 -6.71 -21.84
CA VAL A 26 -2.20 -6.87 -22.69
C VAL A 26 -0.97 -6.62 -21.84
N GLU A 27 -0.10 -7.62 -21.75
CA GLU A 27 1.21 -7.53 -21.08
C GLU A 27 2.09 -6.47 -21.74
N LEU A 28 2.92 -5.80 -20.94
CA LEU A 28 3.84 -4.79 -21.43
C LEU A 28 5.08 -5.45 -22.04
N GLU A 29 5.77 -4.72 -22.93
CA GLU A 29 7.04 -5.17 -23.48
C GLU A 29 8.06 -5.42 -22.34
N GLY A 30 8.81 -6.51 -22.44
CA GLY A 30 9.76 -6.89 -21.40
C GLY A 30 9.14 -7.40 -20.09
N ALA A 31 7.84 -7.73 -20.07
CA ALA A 31 7.15 -8.27 -18.91
C ALA A 31 7.84 -9.50 -18.26
N ALA A 32 8.45 -10.35 -19.07
CA ALA A 32 9.14 -11.58 -18.62
C ALA A 32 10.61 -11.35 -18.21
N THR A 33 11.10 -10.10 -18.24
CA THR A 33 12.47 -9.80 -17.81
C THR A 33 12.59 -9.93 -16.28
N GLU A 34 13.79 -10.23 -15.80
CA GLU A 34 14.07 -10.33 -14.36
C GLU A 34 13.66 -9.07 -13.56
N PRO A 35 14.01 -7.83 -13.96
CA PRO A 35 13.59 -6.64 -13.22
C PRO A 35 12.07 -6.45 -13.22
N ALA A 36 11.38 -6.71 -14.34
CA ALA A 36 9.92 -6.63 -14.39
C ALA A 36 9.25 -7.71 -13.51
N THR A 37 9.85 -8.89 -13.43
CA THR A 37 9.38 -10.00 -12.58
C THR A 37 9.57 -9.68 -11.09
N ALA A 38 10.68 -9.05 -10.72
CA ALA A 38 10.96 -8.65 -9.33
C ALA A 38 9.89 -7.69 -8.79
N VAL A 39 9.50 -6.67 -9.55
CA VAL A 39 8.41 -5.74 -9.19
C VAL A 39 7.08 -6.50 -9.04
N ARG A 40 6.76 -7.37 -10.00
CA ARG A 40 5.51 -8.15 -9.99
C ARG A 40 5.43 -9.08 -8.78
N GLN A 41 6.57 -9.65 -8.37
CA GLN A 41 6.64 -10.49 -7.18
C GLN A 41 6.35 -9.69 -5.90
N LEU A 42 6.86 -8.46 -5.77
CA LEU A 42 6.52 -7.59 -4.65
C LEU A 42 5.02 -7.29 -4.59
N ALA A 43 4.41 -6.93 -5.73
CA ALA A 43 2.96 -6.71 -5.82
C ALA A 43 2.17 -7.96 -5.40
N LYS A 44 2.61 -9.15 -5.84
CA LYS A 44 2.01 -10.43 -5.45
C LYS A 44 2.06 -10.67 -3.93
N ARG A 45 3.17 -10.34 -3.26
CA ARG A 45 3.27 -10.47 -1.79
C ARG A 45 2.23 -9.61 -1.08
N VAL A 46 2.01 -8.39 -1.54
CA VAL A 46 1.00 -7.47 -0.99
C VAL A 46 -0.41 -7.98 -1.27
N HIS A 47 -0.66 -8.50 -2.48
CA HIS A 47 -1.94 -9.14 -2.83
C HIS A 47 -2.25 -10.30 -1.89
N ASP A 48 -1.28 -11.19 -1.68
CA ASP A 48 -1.44 -12.39 -0.85
C ASP A 48 -1.43 -12.07 0.66
N ASN A 49 -1.27 -10.81 1.06
CA ASN A 49 -1.13 -10.35 2.44
C ASN A 49 0.14 -10.89 3.15
N ASP A 50 1.14 -11.31 2.39
CA ASP A 50 2.42 -11.82 2.87
C ASP A 50 3.41 -10.66 3.04
N LEU A 51 3.14 -9.79 4.03
CA LEU A 51 3.96 -8.60 4.30
C LEU A 51 5.39 -8.95 4.74
N ALA A 52 5.57 -10.07 5.45
CA ALA A 52 6.89 -10.54 5.82
C ALA A 52 7.67 -11.08 4.59
N GLY A 53 7.00 -11.78 3.67
CA GLY A 53 7.57 -12.17 2.38
C GLY A 53 7.90 -10.96 1.50
N PHE A 54 7.07 -9.92 1.51
CA PHE A 54 7.37 -8.64 0.86
C PHE A 54 8.71 -8.09 1.36
N ALA A 55 8.90 -7.95 2.67
CA ALA A 55 10.16 -7.42 3.22
C ALA A 55 11.37 -8.27 2.81
N ARG A 56 11.26 -9.59 2.82
CA ARG A 56 12.33 -10.51 2.38
C ARG A 56 12.67 -10.41 0.89
N ASP A 57 11.69 -10.10 0.06
CA ASP A 57 11.89 -9.93 -1.39
C ASP A 57 12.34 -8.49 -1.74
N ALA A 58 12.06 -7.52 -0.88
CA ALA A 58 12.36 -6.10 -1.07
C ALA A 58 13.81 -5.71 -0.74
N LEU A 59 14.51 -6.46 0.11
CA LEU A 59 15.89 -6.17 0.52
C LEU A 59 16.83 -7.39 0.41
N PRO A 60 18.13 -7.17 0.14
CA PRO A 60 19.16 -8.17 0.32
C PRO A 60 19.18 -8.73 1.76
N PRO A 61 19.54 -10.01 1.98
CA PRO A 61 19.47 -10.62 3.31
C PRO A 61 20.25 -9.88 4.41
N ALA A 62 21.41 -9.31 4.07
CA ALA A 62 22.22 -8.53 5.01
C ALA A 62 21.56 -7.18 5.37
N ASP A 63 20.96 -6.51 4.40
CA ASP A 63 20.18 -5.28 4.61
C ASP A 63 18.94 -5.56 5.47
N LEU A 64 18.23 -6.66 5.18
CA LEU A 64 17.07 -7.09 5.95
C LEU A 64 17.42 -7.37 7.42
N ALA A 65 18.55 -8.03 7.68
CA ALA A 65 19.00 -8.31 9.05
C ALA A 65 19.32 -7.02 9.82
N ARG A 66 19.93 -6.02 9.17
CA ARG A 66 20.13 -4.69 9.78
C ARG A 66 18.80 -4.00 10.07
N MET A 67 17.87 -4.01 9.12
CA MET A 67 16.53 -3.45 9.32
C MET A 67 15.79 -4.11 10.47
N GLU A 68 15.89 -5.44 10.61
CA GLU A 68 15.29 -6.17 11.74
C GLU A 68 15.87 -5.72 13.09
N THR A 69 17.19 -5.52 13.19
CA THR A 69 17.84 -5.00 14.40
C THR A 69 17.41 -3.56 14.69
N ALA A 70 17.52 -2.68 13.70
CA ALA A 70 17.12 -1.28 13.83
C ALA A 70 15.64 -1.12 14.20
N TRP A 71 14.79 -2.01 13.70
CA TRP A 71 13.38 -2.05 14.08
C TRP A 71 13.19 -2.36 15.56
N ARG A 72 13.86 -3.41 16.06
CA ARG A 72 13.77 -3.80 17.49
C ARG A 72 14.24 -2.68 18.42
N GLU A 73 15.20 -1.89 17.96
CA GLU A 73 15.74 -0.73 18.67
C GLU A 73 14.88 0.54 18.51
N GLY A 74 13.80 0.49 17.72
CA GLY A 74 12.94 1.65 17.47
C GLY A 74 13.52 2.68 16.51
N ARG A 75 14.65 2.40 15.85
CA ARG A 75 15.30 3.30 14.89
C ARG A 75 14.61 3.35 13.53
N THR A 76 13.87 2.31 13.17
CA THR A 76 13.09 2.26 11.92
C THR A 76 11.76 1.53 12.09
N ARG A 77 10.83 1.85 11.20
CA ARG A 77 9.56 1.14 11.00
C ARG A 77 9.38 0.72 9.54
N TRP A 78 10.44 0.71 8.74
CA TRP A 78 10.39 0.17 7.38
C TRP A 78 9.97 -1.32 7.40
N PRO A 79 9.05 -1.79 6.53
CA PRO A 79 8.45 -1.10 5.40
C PRO A 79 7.12 -0.39 5.70
N LEU A 80 6.70 -0.26 6.98
CA LEU A 80 5.45 0.44 7.31
C LEU A 80 5.51 1.93 6.97
N THR A 81 6.70 2.53 6.98
CA THR A 81 6.96 3.90 6.56
C THR A 81 6.76 4.13 5.05
N GLU A 82 6.68 3.07 4.25
CA GLU A 82 6.34 3.15 2.81
C GLU A 82 4.82 3.30 2.59
N LEU A 83 4.01 3.08 3.63
CA LEU A 83 2.55 3.20 3.52
C LEU A 83 2.14 4.68 3.54
N PRO A 84 1.08 5.06 2.81
CA PRO A 84 0.44 6.33 3.07
C PRO A 84 -0.09 6.34 4.51
N LEU A 85 0.08 7.47 5.21
CA LEU A 85 -0.37 7.64 6.60
C LEU A 85 0.28 6.64 7.58
N ASP A 86 1.55 6.31 7.36
CA ASP A 86 2.37 5.44 8.22
C ASP A 86 2.24 5.78 9.71
N ASN A 87 2.24 7.07 10.06
CA ASN A 87 2.10 7.56 11.42
C ASN A 87 0.73 7.28 12.08
N GLN A 88 -0.28 6.87 11.30
CA GLN A 88 -1.63 6.55 11.80
C GLN A 88 -1.82 5.07 12.11
N LEU A 89 -0.92 4.18 11.68
CA LEU A 89 -1.12 2.74 11.84
C LEU A 89 -1.24 2.34 13.32
N LEU A 90 -0.31 2.79 14.16
CA LEU A 90 -0.32 2.44 15.59
C LEU A 90 -1.52 3.06 16.34
N PRO A 91 -1.83 4.38 16.19
CA PRO A 91 -3.07 4.96 16.73
C PRO A 91 -4.34 4.23 16.28
N MET A 92 -4.41 3.81 15.01
CA MET A 92 -5.53 3.05 14.48
C MET A 92 -5.65 1.68 15.14
N LEU A 93 -4.55 0.93 15.25
CA LEU A 93 -4.55 -0.38 15.92
C LEU A 93 -4.97 -0.26 17.38
N GLN A 94 -4.52 0.78 18.10
CA GLN A 94 -4.95 1.08 19.46
C GLN A 94 -6.45 1.36 19.54
N ALA A 95 -6.97 2.23 18.68
CA ALA A 95 -8.38 2.60 18.67
C ALA A 95 -9.30 1.41 18.35
N LEU A 96 -8.93 0.60 17.37
CA LEU A 96 -9.68 -0.61 16.97
C LEU A 96 -9.58 -1.73 18.01
N SER A 97 -8.47 -1.80 18.75
CA SER A 97 -8.24 -2.87 19.73
C SER A 97 -8.77 -2.55 21.12
N ALA A 98 -9.17 -1.31 21.39
CA ALA A 98 -9.62 -0.87 22.70
C ALA A 98 -10.89 -1.64 23.17
N PRO A 99 -11.07 -1.85 24.48
CA PRO A 99 -12.31 -2.36 25.03
C PRO A 99 -13.52 -1.51 24.59
N GLY A 100 -14.55 -2.16 24.05
CA GLY A 100 -15.75 -1.47 23.57
C GLY A 100 -15.56 -0.63 22.29
N ALA A 101 -14.46 -0.82 21.56
CA ALA A 101 -14.15 -0.09 20.32
C ALA A 101 -15.31 -0.14 19.31
N GLU A 102 -15.95 -1.29 19.14
CA GLU A 102 -17.05 -1.47 18.19
C GLU A 102 -18.20 -0.50 18.46
N GLN A 103 -18.64 -0.40 19.72
CA GLN A 103 -19.74 0.48 20.09
C GLN A 103 -19.32 1.95 20.00
N LYS A 104 -18.09 2.27 20.41
CA LYS A 104 -17.55 3.65 20.35
C LYS A 104 -17.44 4.13 18.89
N LEU A 105 -16.89 3.31 18.01
CA LEU A 105 -16.71 3.62 16.60
C LEU A 105 -18.05 3.73 15.87
N ARG A 106 -19.01 2.82 16.13
CA ARG A 106 -20.37 2.92 15.57
C ARG A 106 -21.05 4.23 15.96
N ARG A 107 -21.04 4.57 17.26
CA ARG A 107 -21.64 5.83 17.75
C ARG A 107 -20.94 7.06 17.19
N GLY A 108 -19.61 7.01 17.07
CA GLY A 108 -18.82 8.08 16.45
C GLY A 108 -19.21 8.27 14.99
N PHE A 109 -19.25 7.19 14.23
CA PHE A 109 -19.68 7.18 12.83
C PHE A 109 -21.11 7.70 12.67
N ASP A 110 -22.06 7.20 13.46
CA ASP A 110 -23.47 7.61 13.39
C ASP A 110 -23.64 9.11 13.64
N ARG A 111 -22.83 9.67 14.54
CA ARG A 111 -22.86 11.09 14.88
C ARG A 111 -22.18 11.97 13.83
N GLN A 112 -21.05 11.52 13.28
CA GLN A 112 -20.15 12.37 12.50
C GLN A 112 -20.26 12.18 10.99
N PHE A 113 -20.75 11.03 10.52
CA PHE A 113 -20.64 10.65 9.10
C PHE A 113 -21.91 10.03 8.53
N ALA A 114 -22.72 9.34 9.35
CA ALA A 114 -23.89 8.62 8.83
C ALA A 114 -24.86 9.57 8.11
N ASN A 115 -25.21 9.19 6.87
CA ASN A 115 -26.07 9.93 5.95
C ASN A 115 -25.54 11.31 5.53
N GLN A 116 -24.30 11.68 5.87
CA GLN A 116 -23.65 12.94 5.44
C GLN A 116 -22.95 12.79 4.08
N ASN A 117 -23.55 12.03 3.16
CA ASN A 117 -22.91 11.68 1.89
C ASN A 117 -22.50 12.92 1.09
N ARG A 118 -23.32 13.98 1.08
CA ARG A 118 -22.98 15.19 0.34
C ARG A 118 -21.73 15.88 0.88
N ASP A 119 -21.67 16.11 2.20
CA ASP A 119 -20.55 16.80 2.82
C ASP A 119 -19.25 16.00 2.68
N LEU A 120 -19.34 14.66 2.77
CA LEU A 120 -18.23 13.75 2.54
C LEU A 120 -17.72 13.82 1.09
N ARG A 121 -18.61 13.92 0.10
CA ARG A 121 -18.24 14.10 -1.30
C ARG A 121 -17.56 15.44 -1.56
N ASP A 122 -18.11 16.51 -1.01
CA ASP A 122 -17.53 17.85 -1.16
C ASP A 122 -16.14 17.93 -0.51
N ALA A 123 -15.95 17.28 0.64
CA ALA A 123 -14.66 17.12 1.28
C ALA A 123 -13.68 16.29 0.42
N ALA A 124 -14.12 15.15 -0.11
CA ALA A 124 -13.32 14.29 -0.98
C ALA A 124 -12.82 15.02 -2.24
N ARG A 125 -13.74 15.74 -2.92
CA ARG A 125 -13.40 16.58 -4.06
C ARG A 125 -12.36 17.63 -3.72
N SER A 126 -12.56 18.32 -2.60
CA SER A 126 -11.66 19.40 -2.14
C SER A 126 -10.27 18.86 -1.83
N LEU A 127 -10.18 17.72 -1.12
CA LEU A 127 -8.94 17.04 -0.80
C LEU A 127 -8.22 16.53 -2.06
N GLY A 128 -8.96 15.95 -3.02
CA GLY A 128 -8.40 15.48 -4.29
C GLY A 128 -7.78 16.62 -5.10
N LEU A 129 -8.51 17.73 -5.27
CA LEU A 129 -8.04 18.91 -6.01
C LEU A 129 -6.85 19.58 -5.33
N PHE A 130 -6.90 19.75 -4.00
CA PHE A 130 -5.81 20.35 -3.25
C PHE A 130 -4.57 19.46 -3.23
N GLY A 131 -4.73 18.17 -2.93
CA GLY A 131 -3.63 17.21 -2.85
C GLY A 131 -2.88 17.08 -4.18
N ALA A 132 -3.59 16.97 -5.30
CA ALA A 132 -2.97 16.89 -6.62
C ALA A 132 -2.16 18.15 -6.96
N LYS A 133 -2.71 19.34 -6.65
CA LYS A 133 -1.99 20.60 -6.84
C LYS A 133 -0.78 20.75 -5.91
N TYR A 134 -0.91 20.33 -4.65
CA TYR A 134 0.18 20.39 -3.69
C TYR A 134 1.39 19.59 -4.17
N VAL A 135 1.18 18.34 -4.59
CA VAL A 135 2.26 17.50 -5.13
C VAL A 135 2.91 18.11 -6.37
N GLN A 136 2.11 18.71 -7.26
CA GLN A 136 2.63 19.34 -8.46
C GLN A 136 3.47 20.60 -8.18
N GLN A 137 3.21 21.30 -7.08
CA GLN A 137 3.82 22.60 -6.78
C GLN A 137 4.97 22.53 -5.77
N GLN A 138 5.05 21.48 -4.95
CA GLN A 138 6.06 21.37 -3.89
C GLN A 138 7.41 20.85 -4.38
N GLY A 139 8.47 21.44 -3.83
CA GLY A 139 9.87 21.24 -4.25
C GLY A 139 10.42 19.85 -3.97
N ASP A 140 9.90 19.15 -2.96
CA ASP A 140 10.52 17.96 -2.39
C ASP A 140 10.21 16.65 -3.14
N TYR A 141 9.34 16.70 -4.17
CA TYR A 141 9.00 15.54 -5.00
C TYR A 141 9.93 15.41 -6.21
N SER A 142 10.42 14.19 -6.44
CA SER A 142 11.14 13.82 -7.66
C SER A 142 10.25 13.89 -8.91
N GLU A 143 10.85 13.87 -10.10
CA GLU A 143 10.09 13.93 -11.35
C GLU A 143 9.09 12.79 -11.50
N ASP A 144 9.48 11.56 -11.11
CA ASP A 144 8.59 10.40 -11.21
C ASP A 144 7.47 10.45 -10.17
N GLU A 145 7.74 10.94 -8.96
CA GLU A 145 6.70 11.18 -7.95
C GLU A 145 5.69 12.23 -8.41
N ARG A 146 6.15 13.31 -9.05
CA ARG A 146 5.27 14.33 -9.63
C ARG A 146 4.47 13.80 -10.82
N ARG A 147 4.95 12.78 -11.52
CA ARG A 147 4.19 12.10 -12.57
C ARG A 147 3.20 11.10 -11.99
N HIS A 148 3.55 10.42 -10.90
CA HIS A 148 2.81 9.31 -10.33
C HIS A 148 1.73 9.72 -9.32
N TYR A 149 2.10 10.43 -8.26
CA TYR A 149 1.21 10.69 -7.11
C TYR A 149 -0.04 11.51 -7.47
N PRO A 150 0.00 12.49 -8.41
CA PRO A 150 -1.24 13.16 -8.82
C PRO A 150 -2.26 12.21 -9.46
N GLN A 151 -1.82 11.15 -10.15
CA GLN A 151 -2.72 10.14 -10.72
C GLN A 151 -3.43 9.35 -9.61
N LEU A 152 -2.67 8.93 -8.58
CA LEU A 152 -3.24 8.25 -7.41
C LEU A 152 -4.24 9.13 -6.67
N ILE A 153 -3.88 10.38 -6.39
CA ILE A 153 -4.74 11.33 -5.68
C ILE A 153 -6.03 11.60 -6.48
N ALA A 154 -5.92 11.77 -7.80
CA ALA A 154 -7.09 11.96 -8.66
C ALA A 154 -8.00 10.72 -8.68
N ALA A 155 -7.43 9.52 -8.82
CA ALA A 155 -8.19 8.27 -8.83
C ALA A 155 -8.93 8.04 -7.50
N LEU A 156 -8.24 8.22 -6.37
CA LEU A 156 -8.84 8.07 -5.04
C LEU A 156 -9.85 9.17 -4.73
N GLY A 157 -9.60 10.41 -5.15
CA GLY A 157 -10.54 11.51 -5.02
C GLY A 157 -11.83 11.25 -5.77
N ALA A 158 -11.74 10.85 -7.04
CA ALA A 158 -12.90 10.49 -7.86
C ALA A 158 -13.69 9.31 -7.27
N TRP A 159 -12.99 8.26 -6.84
CA TRP A 159 -13.64 7.15 -6.13
C TRP A 159 -14.40 7.62 -4.88
N ALA A 160 -13.77 8.46 -4.05
CA ALA A 160 -14.36 8.94 -2.80
C ALA A 160 -15.57 9.87 -3.03
N GLU A 161 -15.65 10.55 -4.18
CA GLU A 161 -16.85 11.31 -4.58
C GLU A 161 -18.07 10.41 -4.87
N ASP A 162 -17.86 9.17 -5.31
CA ASP A 162 -18.95 8.24 -5.63
C ASP A 162 -19.20 7.21 -4.53
N ALA A 163 -18.18 6.92 -3.72
CA ALA A 163 -18.25 5.93 -2.65
C ALA A 163 -19.33 6.29 -1.60
N PRO A 164 -20.10 5.30 -1.11
CA PRO A 164 -21.12 5.50 -0.10
C PRO A 164 -20.51 5.65 1.31
N LEU A 165 -19.60 6.60 1.50
CA LEU A 165 -18.78 6.77 2.71
C LEU A 165 -19.61 7.03 3.98
N GLY A 166 -20.81 7.61 3.82
CA GLY A 166 -21.75 7.86 4.92
C GLY A 166 -22.77 6.74 5.14
N ASP A 167 -22.66 5.58 4.49
CA ASP A 167 -23.62 4.46 4.64
C ASP A 167 -23.43 3.74 5.99
N PRO A 168 -24.37 3.88 6.95
CA PRO A 168 -24.23 3.27 8.27
C PRO A 168 -24.26 1.74 8.21
N LYS A 169 -24.95 1.13 7.24
CA LYS A 169 -25.00 -0.34 7.14
C LYS A 169 -23.62 -0.89 6.80
N ARG A 170 -22.91 -0.26 5.86
CA ARG A 170 -21.55 -0.66 5.47
C ARG A 170 -20.57 -0.44 6.62
N ALA A 171 -20.61 0.73 7.27
CA ALA A 171 -19.74 1.02 8.40
C ALA A 171 -19.97 0.03 9.56
N HIS A 172 -21.22 -0.21 9.93
CA HIS A 172 -21.58 -1.13 11.02
C HIS A 172 -21.18 -2.58 10.71
N ALA A 173 -21.24 -3.00 9.45
CA ALA A 173 -20.77 -4.32 9.02
C ALA A 173 -19.23 -4.44 9.07
N ALA A 174 -18.50 -3.38 8.70
CA ALA A 174 -17.04 -3.39 8.64
C ALA A 174 -16.36 -3.26 10.01
N ILE A 175 -16.96 -2.52 10.96
CA ILE A 175 -16.33 -2.21 12.26
C ILE A 175 -15.97 -3.47 13.08
N PRO A 176 -16.89 -4.41 13.38
CA PRO A 176 -16.56 -5.58 14.22
C PRO A 176 -15.41 -6.44 13.70
N PRO A 177 -15.36 -6.85 12.40
CA PRO A 177 -14.25 -7.66 11.92
C PRO A 177 -12.93 -6.88 11.91
N LEU A 178 -12.93 -5.56 11.66
CA LEU A 178 -11.73 -4.72 11.79
C LEU A 178 -11.22 -4.68 13.24
N CYS A 179 -12.09 -4.44 14.21
CA CYS A 179 -11.70 -4.46 15.63
C CYS A 179 -11.16 -5.83 16.06
N ALA A 180 -11.81 -6.92 15.63
CA ALA A 180 -11.33 -8.27 15.91
C ALA A 180 -9.97 -8.55 15.27
N ALA A 181 -9.75 -8.12 14.01
CA ALA A 181 -8.48 -8.28 13.32
C ALA A 181 -7.36 -7.45 13.98
N ALA A 182 -7.63 -6.20 14.36
CA ALA A 182 -6.68 -5.34 15.06
C ALA A 182 -6.25 -5.96 16.40
N ARG A 183 -7.20 -6.46 17.21
CA ARG A 183 -6.87 -7.15 18.48
C ARG A 183 -5.98 -8.37 18.28
N ARG A 184 -6.22 -9.14 17.22
CA ARG A 184 -5.40 -10.32 16.89
C ARG A 184 -3.95 -9.97 16.54
N THR A 185 -3.67 -8.74 16.11
CA THR A 185 -2.28 -8.32 15.87
C THR A 185 -1.47 -8.31 17.18
N GLY A 186 -2.09 -7.90 18.29
CA GLY A 186 -1.37 -7.62 19.54
C GLY A 186 -0.37 -6.47 19.45
N LEU A 187 -0.38 -5.67 18.37
CA LEU A 187 0.59 -4.60 18.08
C LEU A 187 0.01 -3.22 18.45
N THR A 188 -0.35 -3.05 19.73
CA THR A 188 -0.99 -1.81 20.21
C THR A 188 -0.03 -0.84 20.90
N SER A 189 1.28 -1.09 20.85
CA SER A 189 2.30 -0.17 21.36
C SER A 189 3.60 -0.28 20.58
N GLU A 190 4.45 0.74 20.69
CA GLU A 190 5.82 0.70 20.17
C GLU A 190 6.63 -0.46 20.78
N ALA A 191 6.43 -0.73 22.07
CA ALA A 191 7.07 -1.86 22.74
C ALA A 191 6.67 -3.21 22.12
N ALA A 192 5.39 -3.40 21.77
CA ALA A 192 4.92 -4.61 21.12
C ALA A 192 5.49 -4.78 19.70
N LEU A 193 5.65 -3.68 18.95
CA LEU A 193 6.33 -3.67 17.65
C LEU A 193 7.81 -4.02 17.78
N ASN A 194 8.51 -3.44 18.76
CA ASN A 194 9.91 -3.72 19.04
C ASN A 194 10.12 -5.19 19.43
N GLU A 195 9.31 -5.70 20.35
CA GLU A 195 9.41 -7.08 20.84
C GLU A 195 9.15 -8.09 19.72
N ALA A 196 8.12 -7.86 18.90
CA ALA A 196 7.82 -8.72 17.76
C ALA A 196 8.92 -8.66 16.68
N GLY A 197 9.65 -7.54 16.58
CA GLY A 197 10.58 -7.27 15.48
C GLY A 197 9.85 -6.99 14.17
N MET A 198 10.60 -6.68 13.11
CA MET A 198 10.03 -6.28 11.81
C MET A 198 9.25 -7.45 11.20
N LEU A 199 9.89 -8.60 10.96
CA LEU A 199 9.23 -9.73 10.30
C LEU A 199 8.06 -10.28 11.13
N GLY A 200 8.20 -10.33 12.45
CA GLY A 200 7.12 -10.77 13.35
C GLY A 200 5.93 -9.81 13.35
N SER A 201 6.19 -8.50 13.34
CA SER A 201 5.14 -7.49 13.23
C SER A 201 4.40 -7.59 11.89
N LEU A 202 5.14 -7.65 10.78
CA LEU A 202 4.58 -7.77 9.43
C LEU A 202 3.72 -9.04 9.27
N GLN A 203 4.16 -10.16 9.83
CA GLN A 203 3.38 -11.40 9.81
C GLN A 203 2.06 -11.27 10.57
N ARG A 204 2.06 -10.59 11.72
CA ARG A 204 0.83 -10.33 12.52
C ARG A 204 -0.09 -9.30 11.85
N LEU A 205 0.46 -8.37 11.07
CA LEU A 205 -0.30 -7.36 10.33
C LEU A 205 -0.96 -7.91 9.07
N GLY A 206 -0.45 -8.99 8.46
CA GLY A 206 -0.99 -9.56 7.22
C GLY A 206 -2.51 -9.82 7.26
N PRO A 207 -3.04 -10.58 8.23
CA PRO A 207 -4.48 -10.80 8.36
C PRO A 207 -5.29 -9.52 8.65
N PHE A 208 -4.70 -8.53 9.32
CA PHE A 208 -5.34 -7.23 9.53
C PHE A 208 -5.42 -6.44 8.23
N PHE A 209 -4.34 -6.42 7.45
CA PHE A 209 -4.30 -5.80 6.13
C PHE A 209 -5.33 -6.40 5.17
N ALA A 210 -5.48 -7.74 5.16
CA ALA A 210 -6.54 -8.41 4.41
C ALA A 210 -7.95 -7.91 4.79
N GLN A 211 -8.19 -7.71 6.10
CA GLN A 211 -9.47 -7.20 6.59
C GLN A 211 -9.71 -5.73 6.21
N VAL A 212 -8.65 -4.91 6.19
CA VAL A 212 -8.68 -3.53 5.70
C VAL A 212 -9.06 -3.51 4.21
N LYS A 213 -8.39 -4.31 3.36
CA LYS A 213 -8.73 -4.43 1.93
C LYS A 213 -10.17 -4.87 1.72
N THR A 214 -10.64 -5.86 2.47
CA THR A 214 -12.06 -6.31 2.44
C THR A 214 -13.02 -5.17 2.78
N GLY A 215 -12.70 -4.37 3.81
CA GLY A 215 -13.48 -3.20 4.20
C GLY A 215 -13.56 -2.16 3.09
N ILE A 216 -12.42 -1.80 2.50
CA ILE A 216 -12.32 -0.81 1.41
C ILE A 216 -13.02 -1.30 0.13
N ALA A 217 -12.88 -2.59 -0.22
CA ALA A 217 -13.57 -3.21 -1.34
C ALA A 217 -15.09 -3.15 -1.19
N SER A 218 -15.61 -3.20 0.06
CA SER A 218 -17.03 -2.98 0.32
C SER A 218 -17.52 -1.57 -0.02
N TYR A 219 -16.64 -0.61 -0.27
CA TYR A 219 -16.96 0.74 -0.77
C TYR A 219 -16.61 0.92 -2.26
N GLY A 220 -16.30 -0.17 -2.98
CA GLY A 220 -16.04 -0.14 -4.42
C GLY A 220 -14.59 0.07 -4.82
N LEU A 221 -13.64 0.08 -3.87
CA LEU A 221 -12.22 0.18 -4.16
C LEU A 221 -11.53 -1.17 -3.92
N ASP A 222 -11.35 -1.94 -4.99
CA ASP A 222 -10.75 -3.27 -4.94
C ASP A 222 -9.23 -3.21 -5.12
N ILE A 223 -8.53 -3.20 -3.98
CA ILE A 223 -7.06 -3.19 -3.94
C ILE A 223 -6.48 -4.53 -4.41
N ASP A 224 -7.17 -5.66 -4.16
CA ASP A 224 -6.70 -6.96 -4.62
C ASP A 224 -6.74 -7.06 -6.13
N ARG A 225 -7.81 -6.57 -6.77
CA ARG A 225 -7.86 -6.42 -8.23
C ARG A 225 -6.73 -5.53 -8.75
N SER A 226 -6.49 -4.39 -8.11
CA SER A 226 -5.43 -3.45 -8.49
C SER A 226 -4.06 -4.14 -8.53
N LEU A 227 -3.76 -4.97 -7.52
CA LEU A 227 -2.50 -5.70 -7.42
C LEU A 227 -2.44 -6.93 -8.35
N ALA A 228 -3.57 -7.63 -8.54
CA ALA A 228 -3.65 -8.80 -9.42
C ALA A 228 -3.54 -8.43 -10.91
N ASP A 229 -4.11 -7.29 -11.29
CA ASP A 229 -4.10 -6.77 -12.66
C ASP A 229 -2.87 -5.87 -12.95
N LEU A 230 -1.94 -5.76 -11.99
CA LEU A 230 -0.70 -5.01 -12.16
C LEU A 230 0.19 -5.66 -13.22
N ARG A 231 0.55 -4.87 -14.23
CA ARG A 231 1.41 -5.23 -15.34
C ARG A 231 2.74 -4.50 -15.22
N THR A 232 3.81 -5.22 -15.51
CA THR A 232 5.17 -4.67 -15.52
C THR A 232 5.80 -4.82 -16.89
N GLY A 233 6.64 -3.87 -17.30
CA GLY A 233 7.39 -3.92 -18.56
C GLY A 233 8.75 -3.24 -18.44
N LEU A 234 9.77 -3.79 -19.11
CA LEU A 234 11.10 -3.19 -19.09
C LEU A 234 11.12 -1.97 -20.02
N VAL A 235 11.52 -0.81 -19.49
CA VAL A 235 11.74 0.40 -20.29
C VAL A 235 13.19 0.47 -20.76
N GLU A 236 14.13 0.29 -19.82
CA GLU A 236 15.56 0.34 -20.11
C GLU A 236 16.34 -0.51 -19.09
N GLN A 237 17.43 -1.12 -19.51
CA GLN A 237 18.41 -1.75 -18.63
C GLN A 237 19.83 -1.32 -19.02
N LYS A 238 20.59 -0.77 -18.07
CA LYS A 238 21.99 -0.35 -18.23
C LYS A 238 22.83 -0.96 -17.11
N GLY A 239 23.56 -2.03 -17.44
CA GLY A 239 24.36 -2.75 -16.44
C GLY A 239 23.48 -3.26 -15.30
N ASP A 240 23.76 -2.79 -14.08
CA ASP A 240 23.03 -3.14 -12.86
C ASP A 240 21.90 -2.19 -12.50
N GLN A 241 21.48 -1.34 -13.44
CA GLN A 241 20.35 -0.42 -13.28
C GLN A 241 19.25 -0.76 -14.31
N ALA A 242 17.99 -0.66 -13.90
CA ALA A 242 16.85 -0.85 -14.79
C ALA A 242 15.70 0.11 -14.45
N THR A 243 14.94 0.50 -15.47
CA THR A 243 13.69 1.22 -15.32
C THR A 243 12.56 0.31 -15.79
N VAL A 244 11.57 0.10 -14.92
CA VAL A 244 10.41 -0.76 -15.19
C VAL A 244 9.16 0.10 -15.15
N ARG A 245 8.32 -0.02 -16.18
CA ARG A 245 6.99 0.60 -16.24
C ARG A 245 5.98 -0.28 -15.51
N LEU A 246 5.08 0.34 -14.76
CA LEU A 246 3.95 -0.28 -14.08
C LEU A 246 2.66 0.29 -14.63
N HIS A 247 1.73 -0.60 -14.99
CA HIS A 247 0.34 -0.29 -15.32
C HIS A 247 -0.58 -1.07 -14.41
N TYR A 248 -1.50 -0.40 -13.71
CA TYR A 248 -2.50 -1.09 -12.89
C TYR A 248 -3.81 -0.29 -12.79
N PRO A 249 -4.96 -0.96 -12.68
CA PRO A 249 -6.22 -0.29 -12.40
C PRO A 249 -6.24 0.19 -10.94
N LEU A 250 -6.83 1.36 -10.70
CA LEU A 250 -7.17 1.84 -9.37
C LEU A 250 -8.49 2.59 -9.44
N ALA A 251 -9.52 2.05 -8.77
CA ALA A 251 -10.91 2.44 -8.99
C ALA A 251 -11.26 2.40 -10.50
N ASP A 252 -11.72 3.52 -11.07
CA ASP A 252 -12.09 3.65 -12.48
C ASP A 252 -10.95 4.24 -13.35
N ALA A 253 -9.75 4.38 -12.80
CA ALA A 253 -8.58 4.91 -13.50
C ALA A 253 -7.53 3.81 -13.76
N GLU A 254 -6.72 4.01 -14.81
CA GLU A 254 -5.49 3.27 -15.02
C GLU A 254 -4.32 4.14 -14.58
N ILE A 255 -3.47 3.61 -13.71
CA ILE A 255 -2.27 4.28 -13.23
C ILE A 255 -1.09 3.85 -14.10
N ASP A 256 -0.30 4.83 -14.52
CA ASP A 256 0.88 4.64 -15.35
C ASP A 256 2.10 5.31 -14.73
N THR A 257 3.07 4.52 -14.32
CA THR A 257 4.27 5.01 -13.67
C THR A 257 5.50 4.17 -14.03
N VAL A 258 6.67 4.65 -13.62
CA VAL A 258 7.92 3.91 -13.71
C VAL A 258 8.54 3.80 -12.33
N VAL A 259 9.32 2.74 -12.12
CA VAL A 259 10.16 2.55 -10.94
C VAL A 259 11.57 2.20 -11.37
N HIS A 260 12.53 2.56 -10.54
CA HIS A 260 13.94 2.25 -10.74
C HIS A 260 14.36 1.06 -9.89
N LEU A 261 15.13 0.18 -10.51
CA LEU A 261 15.69 -0.99 -9.88
C LEU A 261 17.20 -0.99 -10.00
N GLN A 262 17.83 -1.56 -8.98
CA GLN A 262 19.24 -1.85 -8.96
C GLN A 262 19.46 -3.34 -8.65
N ARG A 263 20.43 -3.94 -9.32
CA ARG A 263 20.87 -5.30 -9.05
C ARG A 263 21.94 -5.29 -7.95
N ARG A 264 21.71 -6.09 -6.90
CA ARG A 264 22.68 -6.38 -5.82
C ARG A 264 22.73 -7.89 -5.63
N ASP A 265 23.91 -8.48 -5.58
CA ASP A 265 24.10 -9.92 -5.37
C ASP A 265 23.27 -10.82 -6.32
N GLY A 266 23.19 -10.42 -7.60
CA GLY A 266 22.49 -11.16 -8.65
C GLY A 266 20.96 -11.06 -8.60
N ARG A 267 20.36 -10.24 -7.73
CA ARG A 267 18.91 -10.02 -7.63
C ARG A 267 18.57 -8.55 -7.84
N TRP A 268 17.39 -8.29 -8.40
CA TRP A 268 16.86 -6.95 -8.63
C TRP A 268 16.00 -6.48 -7.46
N TYR A 269 16.25 -5.24 -7.01
CA TYR A 269 15.51 -4.60 -5.93
C TYR A 269 15.11 -3.18 -6.35
N LEU A 270 14.05 -2.64 -5.73
CA LEU A 270 13.70 -1.23 -5.93
C LEU A 270 14.81 -0.35 -5.35
N ALA A 271 15.32 0.58 -6.17
CA ALA A 271 16.44 1.44 -5.79
C ALA A 271 16.11 2.29 -4.54
N GLY A 272 14.85 2.73 -4.39
CA GLY A 272 14.39 3.45 -3.21
C GLY A 272 14.51 2.64 -1.91
N TYR A 273 14.23 1.33 -1.95
CA TYR A 273 14.34 0.47 -0.78
C TYR A 273 15.80 0.21 -0.40
N LEU A 274 16.68 0.02 -1.40
CA LEU A 274 18.12 -0.07 -1.15
C LEU A 274 18.66 1.23 -0.53
N ALA A 275 18.22 2.38 -1.03
CA ALA A 275 18.63 3.67 -0.47
C ALA A 275 18.21 3.81 1.00
N GLU A 276 17.03 3.33 1.39
CA GLU A 276 16.59 3.33 2.79
C GLU A 276 17.46 2.42 3.66
N ALA A 277 17.82 1.23 3.18
CA ALA A 277 18.76 0.34 3.87
C ALA A 277 20.17 0.93 3.99
N ASP A 278 20.66 1.59 2.94
CA ASP A 278 21.98 2.22 2.94
C ASP A 278 22.03 3.43 3.91
N LYS A 279 20.95 4.23 4.02
CA LYS A 279 20.83 5.28 5.06
C LYS A 279 20.94 4.69 6.46
N MET A 280 20.23 3.58 6.72
CA MET A 280 20.28 2.92 8.02
C MET A 280 21.68 2.38 8.34
N ALA A 281 22.38 1.82 7.36
CA ALA A 281 23.76 1.37 7.54
C ALA A 281 24.72 2.55 7.81
N ALA A 282 24.54 3.68 7.11
CA ALA A 282 25.37 4.87 7.32
C ALA A 282 25.21 5.44 8.74
N MET A 283 23.99 5.45 9.28
CA MET A 283 23.71 5.88 10.65
C MET A 283 24.41 5.02 11.72
N GLU A 284 24.58 3.72 11.48
CA GLU A 284 25.31 2.83 12.40
C GLU A 284 26.82 3.08 12.41
N THR A 285 27.37 3.55 11.29
CA THR A 285 28.80 3.83 11.13
C THR A 285 29.22 5.23 11.55
N SER A 286 28.26 6.14 11.78
CA SER A 286 28.56 7.51 12.19
C SER A 286 28.83 7.54 13.70
N PRO A 287 30.04 7.91 14.16
CA PRO A 287 30.36 7.95 15.58
C PRO A 287 29.46 8.96 16.30
N GLU A 288 28.86 8.51 17.40
CA GLU A 288 28.10 9.34 18.34
C GLU A 288 29.00 10.47 18.82
N ILE A 289 28.75 11.70 18.36
CA ILE A 289 29.40 12.90 18.91
C ILE A 289 28.88 13.03 20.34
N THR A 290 29.63 12.46 21.28
CA THR A 290 29.44 12.70 22.71
C THR A 290 29.65 14.20 22.92
N PRO A 291 28.68 14.96 23.48
CA PRO A 291 28.91 16.36 23.78
C PRO A 291 30.01 16.44 24.83
N GLU A 292 31.16 16.94 24.41
CA GLU A 292 32.32 17.21 25.25
C GLU A 292 31.86 18.09 26.42
N ALA A 293 31.97 17.54 27.63
CA ALA A 293 31.65 18.26 28.84
C ALA A 293 32.56 19.49 28.92
N THR A 294 31.99 20.68 28.76
CA THR A 294 32.68 21.94 29.04
C THR A 294 33.25 21.90 30.46
N GLU A 295 34.55 21.67 30.54
CA GLU A 295 35.35 21.76 31.75
C GLU A 295 35.34 23.23 32.20
N ASN A 296 34.63 23.52 33.28
CA ASN A 296 34.64 24.84 33.92
C ASN A 296 36.02 25.06 34.56
N PRO A 297 36.76 26.13 34.24
CA PRO A 297 38.03 26.40 34.89
C PRO A 297 37.81 26.87 36.34
N THR A 298 38.43 26.16 37.27
CA THR A 298 38.51 26.46 38.70
C THR A 298 39.13 27.84 38.95
N PRO A 299 38.59 28.68 39.86
CA PRO A 299 39.23 29.93 40.23
C PRO A 299 40.46 29.67 41.11
N LYS A 300 41.59 30.33 40.79
CA LYS A 300 42.80 30.35 41.62
C LYS A 300 42.60 31.27 42.85
N PRO A 301 43.31 30.99 43.96
CA PRO A 301 43.20 31.72 45.22
C PRO A 301 43.68 33.18 45.12
#